data_AF-A0A8H6WK34-F1
#
_entry.id   AF-A0A8H6WK34-F1
#
_cell.length_a   1.000
_cell.length_b   1.000
_cell.length_c   1.000
_cell.angle_alpha   90.00
_cell.angle_beta   90.00
_cell.angle_gamma   90.00
#
_symmetry.space_group_name_H-M   'P 1'
#
loop_
_entity.id
_entity.type
_entity.pdbx_description
1 polymer ?
#
loop_
_entity_poly.entity_id
_entity_poly.type
_entity_poly.pdbx_seq_one_letter_code
_entity_poly.pdbx_strand_id
1 'polypeptide(L)'
;MAFSYRELFFGSNKFCCGLLGVRIGVLVMCVLGMLFSGMLAILVWFEVSSTPELSSKARAMFIVAGLVETLLFVVSMLGFVGAVVRKQLFIQIYAYFVYFHFVLNIGVAAFLFYELVHVSTTDQNKACQLAIKDANAQTQCTNLLKVGLGVYAAVAAVVLLTELYGAIIVARYVNQIQREKRNLRASRISQGTYRMSVRPPSGRYSSLPDDSEASASLRAASSRAYDEMEDFNPYERDVRTANAYDPHPMSGPDASRKAID
;
A
#
# COMPACT_ATOMS: atom_id res chain seq x y z
N MET A 1 -8.40 -21.10 22.59
CA MET A 1 -9.16 -19.88 22.94
C MET A 1 -8.66 -18.75 22.05
N ALA A 2 -9.42 -18.38 21.02
CA ALA A 2 -9.05 -17.31 20.10
C ALA A 2 -9.34 -15.97 20.79
N PHE A 3 -8.30 -15.25 21.18
CA PHE A 3 -8.43 -13.87 21.66
C PHE A 3 -9.05 -13.03 20.53
N SER A 4 -10.34 -12.74 20.65
CA SER A 4 -11.07 -11.88 19.73
C SER A 4 -10.75 -10.43 20.04
N TYR A 5 -9.67 -9.91 19.44
CA TYR A 5 -9.32 -8.47 19.45
C TYR A 5 -10.47 -7.57 18.96
N ARG A 6 -11.51 -8.17 18.38
CA ARG A 6 -12.75 -7.53 17.97
C ARG A 6 -13.52 -6.94 19.15
N GLU A 7 -13.55 -7.58 20.31
CA GLU A 7 -14.36 -7.07 21.44
C GLU A 7 -13.64 -5.96 22.21
N LEU A 8 -12.31 -6.02 22.32
CA LEU A 8 -11.54 -5.00 23.05
C LEU A 8 -11.53 -3.63 22.33
N PHE A 9 -11.72 -3.62 21.01
CA PHE A 9 -11.81 -2.38 20.22
C PHE A 9 -13.25 -1.97 19.84
N PHE A 10 -14.22 -2.88 19.83
CA PHE A 10 -15.58 -2.61 19.33
C PHE A 10 -16.70 -2.78 20.39
N GLY A 11 -16.39 -3.07 21.65
CA GLY A 11 -17.38 -3.40 22.69
C GLY A 11 -18.13 -2.25 23.37
N SER A 12 -17.98 -0.99 22.95
CA SER A 12 -18.73 0.13 23.56
C SER A 12 -19.62 0.83 22.54
N ASN A 13 -20.90 0.46 22.61
CA ASN A 13 -21.99 0.94 21.74
C ASN A 13 -22.44 2.38 22.03
N LYS A 14 -21.59 3.22 22.63
CA LYS A 14 -21.83 4.68 22.81
C LYS A 14 -20.64 5.56 22.45
N PHE A 15 -19.71 5.11 21.61
CA PHE A 15 -18.71 6.01 21.03
C PHE A 15 -19.07 6.40 19.60
N CYS A 16 -19.80 7.50 19.47
CA CYS A 16 -19.95 8.27 18.22
C CYS A 16 -18.59 8.77 17.64
N CYS A 17 -17.45 8.43 18.27
CA CYS A 17 -16.08 8.73 17.85
C CYS A 17 -15.19 7.48 17.61
N GLY A 18 -15.74 6.27 17.45
CA GLY A 18 -14.94 5.03 17.24
C GLY A 18 -14.07 5.02 15.96
N LEU A 19 -14.40 5.85 14.96
CA LEU A 19 -13.58 6.05 13.75
C LEU A 19 -12.33 6.93 13.98
N LEU A 20 -12.11 7.49 15.19
CA LEU A 20 -10.87 8.23 15.49
C LEU A 20 -9.66 7.30 15.68
N GLY A 21 -9.84 6.05 16.10
CA GLY A 21 -8.71 5.17 16.47
C GLY A 21 -7.70 4.97 15.34
N VAL A 22 -8.19 4.74 14.11
CA VAL A 22 -7.32 4.58 12.93
C VAL A 22 -6.62 5.90 12.57
N ARG A 23 -7.30 7.05 12.73
CA ARG A 23 -6.73 8.36 12.42
C ARG A 23 -5.66 8.78 13.43
N ILE A 24 -5.91 8.52 14.72
CA ILE A 24 -4.92 8.74 15.78
C ILE A 24 -3.71 7.82 15.55
N GLY A 25 -3.93 6.56 15.16
CA GLY A 25 -2.85 5.64 14.82
C GLY A 25 -1.95 6.17 13.71
N VAL A 26 -2.53 6.65 12.60
CA VAL A 26 -1.76 7.28 11.51
C VAL A 26 -1.04 8.54 11.99
N LEU A 27 -1.68 9.39 12.81
CA LEU A 27 -1.07 10.61 13.32
C LEU A 27 0.14 10.32 14.21
N VAL A 28 0.00 9.40 15.17
CA VAL A 28 1.10 8.97 16.04
C VAL A 28 2.24 8.37 15.21
N MET A 29 1.92 7.54 14.21
CA MET A 29 2.94 6.98 13.32
C MET A 29 3.63 8.02 12.45
N CYS A 30 2.93 9.06 11.98
CA CYS A 30 3.57 10.16 11.26
C CYS A 30 4.52 10.94 12.18
N VAL A 31 4.14 11.19 13.44
CA VAL A 31 5.02 11.88 14.41
C VAL A 31 6.27 11.06 14.71
N LEU A 32 6.10 9.77 14.99
CA LEU A 32 7.24 8.87 15.20
C LEU A 32 8.11 8.79 13.94
N GLY A 33 7.48 8.66 12.76
CA GLY A 33 8.19 8.65 11.47
C GLY A 33 9.01 9.92 11.24
N MET A 34 8.45 11.11 11.52
CA MET A 34 9.19 12.37 11.42
C MET A 34 10.38 12.45 12.40
N LEU A 35 10.19 11.99 13.64
CA LEU A 35 11.27 12.01 14.64
C LEU A 35 12.40 11.05 14.26
N PHE A 36 12.07 9.81 13.88
CA PHE A 36 13.07 8.82 13.51
C PHE A 36 13.78 9.18 12.21
N SER A 37 13.04 9.49 11.13
CA SER A 37 13.66 9.87 9.86
C SER A 37 14.44 11.18 9.94
N GLY A 38 13.94 12.17 10.69
CA GLY A 38 14.65 13.43 10.93
C GLY A 38 15.97 13.21 11.67
N MET A 39 15.96 12.41 12.74
CA MET A 39 17.17 12.07 13.49
C MET A 39 18.16 11.26 12.63
N LEU A 40 17.70 10.24 11.91
CA LEU A 40 18.54 9.42 11.05
C LEU A 40 19.12 10.21 9.89
N ALA A 41 18.34 11.08 9.25
CA ALA A 41 18.83 11.96 8.20
C ALA A 41 19.98 12.84 8.71
N ILE A 42 19.84 13.47 9.88
CA ILE A 42 20.90 14.29 10.47
C ILE A 42 22.17 13.46 10.71
N LEU A 43 22.03 12.25 11.29
CA LEU A 43 23.16 11.36 11.55
C LEU A 43 23.87 10.94 10.25
N VAL A 44 23.13 10.56 9.21
CA VAL A 44 23.70 10.15 7.92
C VAL A 44 24.41 11.31 7.24
N TRP A 45 23.82 12.51 7.21
CA TRP A 45 24.48 13.69 6.64
C TRP A 45 25.71 14.13 7.44
N PHE A 46 25.66 13.97 8.76
CA PHE A 46 26.82 14.20 9.62
C PHE A 46 27.96 13.23 9.30
N GLU A 47 27.67 11.94 9.14
CA GLU A 47 28.67 10.93 8.78
C GLU A 47 29.27 11.19 7.38
N VAL A 48 28.44 11.56 6.41
CA VAL A 48 28.88 11.92 5.05
C VAL A 48 29.82 13.13 5.05
N SER A 49 29.59 14.11 5.93
CA SER A 49 30.42 15.31 6.02
C SER A 49 31.69 15.11 6.85
N SER A 50 31.66 14.23 7.85
CA SER A 50 32.78 13.99 8.77
C SER A 50 33.83 13.01 8.22
N THR A 51 33.47 12.19 7.23
CA THR A 51 34.29 11.05 6.79
C THR A 51 34.63 11.13 5.30
N PRO A 52 35.50 12.09 4.88
CA PRO A 52 35.81 12.31 3.46
C PRO A 52 36.61 11.17 2.82
N GLU A 53 37.34 10.37 3.63
CA GLU A 53 38.23 9.28 3.19
C GLU A 53 37.49 7.95 2.91
N LEU A 54 36.16 7.93 2.95
CA LEU A 54 35.41 6.73 2.62
C LEU A 54 35.56 6.36 1.14
N SER A 55 35.66 5.06 0.87
CA SER A 55 35.60 4.51 -0.49
C SER A 55 34.42 5.11 -1.26
N SER A 56 34.64 5.48 -2.53
CA SER A 56 33.63 6.14 -3.38
C SER A 56 32.29 5.39 -3.41
N LYS A 57 32.32 4.06 -3.36
CA LYS A 57 31.13 3.21 -3.28
C LYS A 57 30.39 3.36 -1.95
N ALA A 58 31.10 3.34 -0.83
CA ALA A 58 30.50 3.51 0.50
C ALA A 58 29.86 4.90 0.63
N ARG A 59 30.57 5.93 0.18
CA ARG A 59 30.06 7.32 0.16
C ARG A 59 28.77 7.44 -0.66
N ALA A 60 28.71 6.81 -1.83
CA ALA A 60 27.50 6.82 -2.65
C ALA A 60 26.32 6.18 -1.92
N MET A 61 26.52 5.06 -1.22
CA MET A 61 25.47 4.40 -0.44
C MET A 61 24.96 5.28 0.71
N PHE A 62 25.84 5.98 1.43
CA PHE A 62 25.43 6.91 2.48
C PHE A 62 24.65 8.11 1.92
N ILE A 63 25.03 8.64 0.77
CA ILE A 63 24.28 9.72 0.11
C ILE A 63 22.88 9.24 -0.27
N VAL A 64 22.76 8.04 -0.86
CA VAL A 64 21.46 7.46 -1.21
C VAL A 64 20.61 7.21 0.05
N ALA A 65 21.20 6.69 1.12
CA ALA A 65 20.50 6.50 2.40
C ALA A 65 19.99 7.84 2.96
N GLY A 66 20.83 8.89 2.94
CA GLY A 66 20.44 10.23 3.39
C GLY A 66 19.30 10.81 2.55
N LEU A 67 19.32 10.60 1.23
CA LEU A 67 18.22 11.01 0.35
C LEU A 67 16.92 10.25 0.66
N VAL A 68 17.00 8.94 0.87
CA VAL A 68 15.82 8.12 1.22
C VAL A 68 15.22 8.57 2.55
N GLU A 69 16.04 8.82 3.57
CA GLU A 69 15.58 9.30 4.88
C GLU A 69 14.97 10.70 4.82
N THR A 70 15.58 11.63 4.08
CA THR A 70 14.97 12.96 3.86
C THR A 70 13.65 12.87 3.12
N LEU A 71 13.52 11.95 2.16
CA LEU A 71 12.26 11.73 1.45
C LEU A 71 11.20 11.12 2.37
N LEU A 72 11.59 10.19 3.25
CA LEU A 72 10.71 9.65 4.28
C LEU A 72 10.22 10.73 5.25
N PHE A 73 11.07 11.67 5.62
CA PHE A 73 10.69 12.82 6.43
C PHE A 73 9.61 13.68 5.74
N VAL A 74 9.83 14.03 4.46
CA VAL A 74 8.86 14.79 3.65
C VAL A 74 7.55 14.03 3.51
N VAL A 75 7.61 12.73 3.22
CA VAL A 75 6.42 11.88 3.08
C VAL A 75 5.67 11.75 4.42
N SER A 76 6.38 11.70 5.54
CA SER A 76 5.76 11.72 6.87
C SER A 76 5.03 13.04 7.16
N MET A 77 5.59 14.18 6.73
CA MET A 77 4.88 15.46 6.77
C MET A 77 3.61 15.44 5.89
N LEU A 78 3.68 14.86 4.69
CA LEU A 78 2.52 14.71 3.80
C LEU A 78 1.45 13.79 4.42
N GLY A 79 1.86 12.71 5.09
CA GLY A 79 0.96 11.83 5.84
C GLY A 79 0.27 12.56 6.98
N PHE A 80 1.01 13.37 7.74
CA PHE A 80 0.48 14.21 8.80
C PHE A 80 -0.54 15.22 8.28
N VAL A 81 -0.21 15.96 7.22
CA VAL A 81 -1.13 16.91 6.57
C VAL A 81 -2.34 16.16 5.98
N GLY A 82 -2.14 15.00 5.37
CA GLY A 82 -3.21 14.17 4.83
C GLY A 82 -4.22 13.71 5.90
N ALA A 83 -3.73 13.38 7.09
CA ALA A 83 -4.55 13.05 8.25
C ALA A 83 -5.38 14.26 8.73
N VAL A 84 -4.81 15.47 8.71
CA VAL A 84 -5.49 16.72 9.10
C VAL A 84 -6.53 17.15 8.05
N VAL A 85 -6.15 17.22 6.77
CA VAL A 85 -7.00 17.71 5.68
C VAL A 85 -8.07 16.68 5.25
N ARG A 86 -7.98 15.45 5.76
CA ARG A 86 -8.92 14.34 5.46
C ARG A 86 -8.98 14.01 3.96
N LYS A 87 -7.89 14.25 3.23
CA LYS A 87 -7.80 13.96 1.79
C LYS A 87 -7.19 12.58 1.58
N GLN A 88 -8.00 11.67 1.06
CA GLN A 88 -7.67 10.27 0.88
C GLN A 88 -6.42 10.03 0.01
N LEU A 89 -6.22 10.84 -1.03
CA LEU A 89 -5.17 10.64 -2.02
C LEU A 89 -3.77 10.76 -1.38
N PHE A 90 -3.59 11.68 -0.43
CA PHE A 90 -2.31 11.83 0.28
C PHE A 90 -1.97 10.60 1.11
N ILE A 91 -2.97 10.00 1.77
CA ILE A 91 -2.78 8.79 2.57
C ILE A 91 -2.43 7.60 1.68
N GLN A 92 -2.98 7.54 0.47
CA GLN A 92 -2.65 6.48 -0.50
C GLN A 92 -1.21 6.62 -1.04
N ILE A 93 -0.73 7.83 -1.32
CA ILE A 93 0.67 8.03 -1.74
C ILE A 93 1.62 7.69 -0.59
N TYR A 94 1.31 8.17 0.62
CA TYR A 94 2.04 7.82 1.85
C TYR A 94 2.14 6.30 2.02
N ALA A 95 1.05 5.57 1.72
CA ALA A 95 1.00 4.13 1.82
C ALA A 95 2.03 3.41 0.95
N TYR A 96 2.09 3.76 -0.33
CA TYR A 96 3.03 3.15 -1.26
C TYR A 96 4.46 3.45 -0.86
N PHE A 97 4.72 4.67 -0.38
CA PHE A 97 6.06 5.05 0.03
C PHE A 97 6.52 4.31 1.28
N VAL A 98 5.68 4.21 2.32
CA VAL A 98 6.00 3.44 3.53
C VAL A 98 6.26 1.97 3.19
N TYR A 99 5.47 1.38 2.28
CA TYR A 99 5.70 0.02 1.83
C TYR A 99 7.04 -0.15 1.10
N PHE A 100 7.36 0.76 0.18
CA PHE A 100 8.65 0.76 -0.52
C PHE A 100 9.83 0.95 0.45
N HIS A 101 9.70 1.89 1.39
CA HIS A 101 10.68 2.17 2.42
C HIS A 101 10.94 0.95 3.29
N PHE A 102 9.89 0.28 3.73
CA PHE A 102 9.99 -0.94 4.52
C PHE A 102 10.79 -2.05 3.80
N VAL A 103 10.54 -2.26 2.51
CA VAL A 103 11.30 -3.25 1.72
C VAL A 103 12.77 -2.85 1.60
N LEU A 104 13.06 -1.57 1.38
CA LEU A 104 14.42 -1.03 1.37
C LEU A 104 15.12 -1.24 2.71
N ASN A 105 14.44 -0.93 3.82
CA ASN A 105 14.97 -1.10 5.17
C ASN A 105 15.24 -2.55 5.54
N ILE A 106 14.41 -3.50 5.09
CA ILE A 106 14.73 -4.93 5.21
C ILE A 106 16.04 -5.24 4.48
N GLY A 107 16.19 -4.76 3.24
CA GLY A 107 17.40 -4.99 2.45
C GLY A 107 18.65 -4.42 3.11
N VAL A 108 18.58 -3.17 3.57
CA VAL A 108 19.69 -2.49 4.27
C VAL A 108 20.02 -3.17 5.60
N ALA A 109 19.01 -3.49 6.42
CA ALA A 109 19.21 -4.17 7.70
C ALA A 109 19.82 -5.56 7.50
N ALA A 110 19.36 -6.33 6.52
CA ALA A 110 19.92 -7.65 6.21
C ALA A 110 21.36 -7.55 5.69
N PHE A 111 21.65 -6.58 4.82
CA PHE A 111 23.00 -6.34 4.31
C PHE A 111 23.97 -5.92 5.42
N LEU A 112 23.60 -4.94 6.23
CA LEU A 112 24.43 -4.49 7.36
C LEU A 112 24.61 -5.59 8.40
N PHE A 113 23.57 -6.37 8.68
CA PHE A 113 23.69 -7.53 9.56
C PHE A 113 24.67 -8.57 9.00
N TYR A 114 24.61 -8.86 7.70
CA TYR A 114 25.56 -9.74 7.03
C TYR A 114 27.01 -9.23 7.15
N GLU A 115 27.24 -7.94 6.85
CA GLU A 115 28.56 -7.31 6.98
C GLU A 115 29.07 -7.38 8.42
N LEU A 116 28.24 -7.04 9.42
CA LEU A 116 28.62 -7.09 10.82
C LEU A 116 28.98 -8.52 11.28
N VAL A 117 28.21 -9.52 10.85
CA VAL A 117 28.50 -10.93 11.17
C VAL A 117 29.77 -11.40 10.46
N HIS A 118 29.94 -11.05 9.19
CA HIS A 118 31.10 -11.44 8.40
C HIS A 118 32.38 -10.84 9.01
N VAL A 119 32.41 -9.52 9.20
CA VAL A 119 33.52 -8.80 9.85
C VAL A 119 33.80 -9.37 11.25
N SER A 120 32.77 -9.79 11.98
CA SER A 120 32.95 -10.42 13.29
C SER A 120 33.64 -11.78 13.27
N THR A 121 33.57 -12.50 12.16
CA THR A 121 34.15 -13.85 12.08
C THR A 121 35.55 -13.87 11.47
N THR A 122 35.84 -13.06 10.45
CA THR A 122 37.09 -13.14 9.68
C THR A 122 38.11 -12.06 10.02
N ASP A 123 37.67 -10.82 10.21
CA ASP A 123 38.59 -9.67 10.29
C ASP A 123 38.74 -9.13 11.72
N GLN A 124 37.76 -9.33 12.60
CA GLN A 124 37.83 -8.84 13.98
C GLN A 124 38.91 -9.50 14.82
N ASN A 125 39.14 -10.79 14.63
CA ASN A 125 40.25 -11.45 15.31
C ASN A 125 41.59 -10.83 14.90
N LYS A 126 41.75 -10.47 13.62
CA LYS A 126 42.97 -9.83 13.12
C LYS A 126 43.08 -8.40 13.60
N ALA A 127 42.01 -7.61 13.54
CA ALA A 127 42.01 -6.21 13.97
C ALA A 127 42.24 -6.07 15.49
N CYS A 128 41.55 -6.87 16.32
CA CYS A 128 41.79 -6.88 17.76
C CYS A 128 43.21 -7.39 18.09
N GLN A 129 43.73 -8.39 17.36
CA GLN A 129 45.11 -8.88 17.55
C GLN A 129 46.17 -7.85 17.14
N LEU A 130 45.94 -7.08 16.08
CA LEU A 130 46.84 -6.03 15.61
C LEU A 130 46.83 -4.81 16.53
N ALA A 131 45.66 -4.42 17.04
CA ALA A 131 45.52 -3.24 17.89
C ALA A 131 45.93 -3.48 19.34
N ILE A 132 45.77 -4.71 19.86
CA ILE A 132 45.92 -5.00 21.29
C ILE A 132 46.81 -6.24 21.50
N LYS A 133 47.98 -6.02 22.11
CA LYS A 133 48.93 -7.10 22.45
C LYS A 133 48.56 -7.86 23.74
N ASP A 134 47.77 -7.25 24.62
CA ASP A 134 47.38 -7.88 25.89
C ASP A 134 46.23 -8.88 25.71
N ALA A 135 46.47 -10.13 26.11
CA ALA A 135 45.49 -11.22 26.01
C ALA A 135 44.18 -10.93 26.75
N ASN A 136 44.24 -10.21 27.87
CA ASN A 136 43.06 -9.89 28.67
C ASN A 136 42.21 -8.76 28.04
N ALA A 137 42.79 -7.94 27.17
CA ALA A 137 42.07 -6.88 26.47
C ALA A 137 41.50 -7.37 25.11
N GLN A 138 42.04 -8.45 24.53
CA GLN A 138 41.44 -9.12 23.37
C GLN A 138 40.07 -9.74 23.67
N THR A 139 39.90 -10.34 24.86
CA THR A 139 38.59 -10.88 25.29
C THR A 139 37.55 -9.77 25.46
N GLN A 140 37.97 -8.59 25.95
CA GLN A 140 37.09 -7.42 26.05
C GLN A 140 36.68 -6.89 24.68
N CYS A 141 37.61 -6.83 23.72
CA CYS A 141 37.36 -6.40 22.33
C CYS A 141 36.26 -7.25 21.68
N THR A 142 36.36 -8.58 21.75
CA THR A 142 35.36 -9.49 21.16
C THR A 142 34.00 -9.46 21.87
N ASN A 143 34.00 -9.28 23.20
CA ASN A 143 32.76 -9.17 23.98
C ASN A 143 32.01 -7.88 23.65
N LEU A 144 32.70 -6.74 23.57
CA LEU A 144 32.09 -5.45 23.21
C LEU A 144 31.40 -5.53 21.85
N LEU A 145 32.02 -6.22 20.91
CA LEU A 145 31.51 -6.35 19.56
C LEU A 145 30.31 -7.29 19.44
N LYS A 146 30.32 -8.39 20.19
CA LYS A 146 29.12 -9.25 20.35
C LYS A 146 27.95 -8.48 20.95
N VAL A 147 28.21 -7.65 21.97
CA VAL A 147 27.19 -6.78 22.58
C VAL A 147 26.68 -5.76 21.55
N GLY A 148 27.57 -5.12 20.79
CA GLY A 148 27.22 -4.19 19.72
C GLY A 148 26.32 -4.81 18.64
N LEU A 149 26.65 -6.02 18.18
CA LEU A 149 25.82 -6.79 17.25
C LEU A 149 24.43 -7.08 17.83
N GLY A 150 24.37 -7.46 19.11
CA GLY A 150 23.10 -7.71 19.81
C GLY A 150 22.24 -6.46 19.92
N VAL A 151 22.84 -5.31 20.27
CA VAL A 151 22.15 -4.02 20.35
C VAL A 151 21.66 -3.57 18.97
N TYR A 152 22.51 -3.68 17.94
CA TYR A 152 22.13 -3.37 16.57
C TYR A 152 20.94 -4.21 16.11
N ALA A 153 20.98 -5.53 16.31
CA ALA A 153 19.90 -6.43 15.94
C ALA A 153 18.59 -6.10 16.68
N ALA A 154 18.67 -5.76 17.96
CA ALA A 154 17.50 -5.36 18.74
C ALA A 154 16.87 -4.06 18.22
N VAL A 155 17.68 -3.03 17.95
CA VAL A 155 17.20 -1.75 17.40
C VAL A 155 16.61 -1.95 16.00
N ALA A 156 17.31 -2.66 15.12
CA ALA A 156 16.83 -2.97 13.77
C ALA A 156 15.49 -3.72 13.81
N ALA A 157 15.34 -4.70 14.71
CA ALA A 157 14.08 -5.43 14.89
C ALA A 157 12.93 -4.51 15.34
N VAL A 158 13.17 -3.61 16.30
CA VAL A 158 12.15 -2.65 16.76
C VAL A 158 11.72 -1.71 15.63
N VAL A 159 12.67 -1.20 14.85
CA VAL A 159 12.38 -0.35 13.68
C VAL A 159 11.55 -1.11 12.65
N LEU A 160 12.00 -2.31 12.24
CA LEU A 160 11.29 -3.14 11.26
C LEU A 160 9.89 -3.54 11.73
N LEU A 161 9.70 -3.87 13.01
CA LEU A 161 8.39 -4.18 13.58
C LEU A 161 7.46 -2.96 13.57
N THR A 162 8.00 -1.77 13.87
CA THR A 162 7.23 -0.52 13.84
C THR A 162 6.79 -0.19 12.41
N GLU A 163 7.69 -0.33 11.43
CA GLU A 163 7.37 -0.13 10.01
C GLU A 163 6.39 -1.16 9.48
N LEU A 164 6.57 -2.44 9.82
CA LEU A 164 5.65 -3.51 9.45
C LEU A 164 4.24 -3.24 10.01
N TYR A 165 4.15 -2.81 11.26
CA TYR A 165 2.88 -2.45 11.86
C TYR A 165 2.23 -1.26 11.14
N GLY A 166 3.02 -0.25 10.79
CA GLY A 166 2.59 0.86 9.93
C GLY A 166 2.04 0.38 8.58
N ALA A 167 2.79 -0.48 7.88
CA ALA A 167 2.39 -1.06 6.60
C ALA A 167 1.08 -1.86 6.70
N ILE A 168 0.87 -2.63 7.78
CA ILE A 168 -0.37 -3.39 8.02
C ILE A 168 -1.57 -2.44 8.23
N ILE A 169 -1.43 -1.39 9.06
CA ILE A 169 -2.50 -0.41 9.29
C ILE A 169 -2.91 0.23 7.96
N VAL A 170 -1.92 0.66 7.21
CA VAL A 170 -2.10 1.33 5.94
C VAL A 170 -2.76 0.39 4.91
N ALA A 171 -2.32 -0.85 4.81
CA ALA A 171 -2.92 -1.84 3.91
C ALA A 171 -4.40 -2.08 4.23
N ARG A 172 -4.74 -2.19 5.53
CA ARG A 172 -6.14 -2.30 5.96
C ARG A 172 -6.95 -1.05 5.60
N TYR A 173 -6.38 0.14 5.77
CA TYR A 173 -7.03 1.40 5.43
C TYR A 173 -7.31 1.50 3.92
N VAL A 174 -6.33 1.19 3.07
CA VAL A 174 -6.52 1.18 1.61
C VAL A 174 -7.60 0.18 1.20
N ASN A 175 -7.59 -1.03 1.78
CA ASN A 175 -8.63 -2.03 1.51
C ASN A 175 -10.02 -1.58 1.94
N GLN A 176 -10.15 -0.91 3.08
CA GLN A 176 -11.41 -0.34 3.54
C GLN A 176 -11.94 0.68 2.52
N ILE A 177 -11.10 1.61 2.07
CA ILE A 177 -11.58 2.63 1.15
C ILE A 177 -11.92 2.06 -0.23
N GLN A 178 -11.16 1.06 -0.69
CA GLN A 178 -11.54 0.35 -1.91
C GLN A 178 -12.90 -0.32 -1.76
N ARG A 179 -13.20 -0.94 -0.61
CA ARG A 179 -14.53 -1.51 -0.33
C ARG A 179 -15.61 -0.44 -0.33
N GLU A 180 -15.39 0.70 0.32
CA GLU A 180 -16.33 1.82 0.32
C GLU A 180 -16.60 2.35 -1.10
N LYS A 181 -15.55 2.52 -1.92
CA LYS A 181 -15.70 2.93 -3.33
C LYS A 181 -16.46 1.90 -4.15
N ARG A 182 -16.23 0.60 -3.95
CA ARG A 182 -16.98 -0.48 -4.62
C ARG A 182 -18.44 -0.48 -4.21
N ASN A 183 -18.73 -0.33 -2.91
CA ASN A 183 -20.09 -0.29 -2.38
C ASN A 183 -20.88 0.92 -2.90
N LEU A 184 -20.25 2.11 -2.97
CA LEU A 184 -20.87 3.31 -3.54
C LEU A 184 -21.15 3.19 -5.04
N ARG A 185 -20.32 2.46 -5.79
CA ARG A 185 -20.58 2.17 -7.21
C ARG A 185 -21.73 1.17 -7.36
N ALA A 186 -21.73 0.10 -6.56
CA ALA A 186 -22.79 -0.90 -6.57
C ALA A 186 -24.15 -0.30 -6.19
N SER A 187 -24.20 0.60 -5.19
CA SER A 187 -25.44 1.26 -4.79
C SER A 187 -25.99 2.20 -5.88
N ARG A 188 -25.12 2.89 -6.62
CA ARG A 188 -25.54 3.74 -7.77
C ARG A 188 -26.09 2.90 -8.92
N ILE A 189 -25.47 1.76 -9.23
CA ILE A 189 -25.97 0.84 -10.26
C ILE A 189 -27.34 0.31 -9.84
N SER A 190 -27.47 -0.21 -8.62
CA SER A 190 -28.72 -0.71 -8.07
C SER A 190 -29.84 0.34 -8.09
N GLN A 191 -29.55 1.56 -7.62
CA GLN A 191 -30.51 2.68 -7.64
C GLN A 191 -30.90 3.12 -9.06
N GLY A 192 -29.98 3.03 -10.02
CA GLY A 192 -30.25 3.26 -11.44
C GLY A 192 -31.17 2.21 -12.05
N THR A 193 -30.96 0.94 -11.73
CA THR A 193 -31.80 -0.18 -12.21
C THR A 193 -33.23 -0.08 -11.69
N TYR A 194 -33.43 0.28 -10.41
CA TYR A 194 -34.78 0.49 -9.87
C TYR A 194 -35.53 1.65 -10.56
N ARG A 195 -34.83 2.67 -11.06
CA ARG A 195 -35.45 3.76 -11.81
C ARG A 195 -35.82 3.41 -13.25
N MET A 196 -35.18 2.41 -13.86
CA MET A 196 -35.57 1.95 -15.20
C MET A 196 -36.66 0.87 -15.18
N SER A 197 -36.91 0.23 -14.02
CA SER A 197 -37.93 -0.81 -13.88
C SER A 197 -39.34 -0.31 -13.56
N VAL A 198 -39.54 1.00 -13.37
CA VAL A 198 -40.87 1.59 -13.10
C VAL A 198 -41.32 2.45 -14.28
N ARG A 199 -41.49 1.81 -15.44
CA ARG A 199 -42.59 2.19 -16.33
C ARG A 199 -43.50 0.97 -16.35
N PRO A 200 -44.56 0.90 -15.50
CA PRO A 200 -45.53 -0.16 -15.66
C PRO A 200 -45.99 -0.13 -17.12
N PRO A 201 -46.04 -1.27 -17.83
CA PRO A 201 -46.66 -1.29 -19.13
C PRO A 201 -48.07 -0.77 -18.92
N SER A 202 -48.38 0.41 -19.46
CA SER A 202 -49.74 0.89 -19.60
C SER A 202 -50.40 0.01 -20.67
N GLY A 203 -50.62 -1.25 -20.32
CA GLY A 203 -51.40 -2.20 -21.08
C GLY A 203 -52.85 -1.80 -20.92
N ARG A 204 -53.37 -1.11 -21.95
CA ARG A 204 -54.78 -1.16 -22.28
C ARG A 204 -55.05 -2.62 -22.67
N TYR A 205 -55.42 -3.45 -21.70
CA TYR A 205 -55.85 -4.83 -21.95
C TYR A 205 -57.18 -4.77 -22.69
N SER A 206 -57.15 -5.07 -23.99
CA SER A 206 -58.33 -5.50 -24.71
C SER A 206 -58.70 -6.88 -24.17
N SER A 207 -59.89 -6.99 -23.58
CA SER A 207 -60.50 -8.25 -23.17
C SER A 207 -60.60 -9.19 -24.37
N LEU A 208 -59.84 -10.28 -24.33
CA LEU A 208 -60.09 -11.45 -25.19
C LEU A 208 -60.94 -12.46 -24.39
N PRO A 209 -61.82 -13.22 -25.05
CA PRO A 209 -62.72 -14.16 -24.41
C PRO A 209 -61.96 -15.34 -23.80
N ASP A 210 -62.60 -15.89 -22.78
CA ASP A 210 -62.23 -17.00 -21.91
C ASP A 210 -62.14 -18.33 -22.69
N ASP A 211 -60.92 -18.83 -22.89
CA ASP A 211 -60.66 -20.24 -23.24
C ASP A 211 -59.90 -20.91 -22.08
N SER A 212 -60.69 -21.54 -21.23
CA SER A 212 -60.31 -22.27 -20.03
C SER A 212 -59.63 -23.61 -20.36
N GLU A 213 -58.37 -23.65 -20.83
CA GLU A 213 -57.62 -24.93 -20.89
C GLU A 213 -56.08 -24.85 -20.84
N ALA A 214 -55.47 -23.66 -20.79
CA ALA A 214 -54.01 -23.51 -20.94
C ALA A 214 -53.20 -23.23 -19.63
N SER A 215 -53.76 -23.50 -18.44
CA SER A 215 -53.15 -23.12 -17.15
C SER A 215 -52.22 -24.17 -16.52
N ALA A 216 -52.09 -25.38 -17.09
CA ALA A 216 -51.26 -26.45 -16.54
C ALA A 216 -49.79 -26.42 -17.01
N SER A 217 -49.47 -25.83 -18.18
CA SER A 217 -48.12 -25.86 -18.75
C SER A 217 -47.21 -24.71 -18.29
N LEU A 218 -47.77 -23.58 -17.87
CA LEU A 218 -47.01 -22.39 -17.47
C LEU A 218 -46.34 -22.49 -16.09
N ARG A 219 -46.81 -23.37 -15.20
CA ARG A 219 -46.16 -23.61 -13.89
C ARG A 219 -44.87 -24.43 -13.99
N ALA A 220 -44.68 -25.21 -15.06
CA ALA A 220 -43.44 -25.97 -15.27
C ALA A 220 -42.30 -25.09 -15.83
N ALA A 221 -42.62 -23.98 -16.51
CA ALA A 221 -41.62 -23.08 -17.08
C ALA A 221 -40.99 -22.11 -16.05
N SER A 222 -41.72 -21.76 -14.99
CA SER A 222 -41.24 -20.80 -13.99
C SER A 222 -40.15 -21.36 -13.06
N SER A 223 -40.00 -22.69 -12.96
CA SER A 223 -39.00 -23.30 -12.06
C SER A 223 -37.64 -23.53 -12.71
N ARG A 224 -37.49 -23.31 -14.02
CA ARG A 224 -36.19 -23.40 -14.73
C ARG A 224 -35.42 -22.08 -14.82
N ALA A 225 -36.02 -20.95 -14.45
CA ALA A 225 -35.41 -19.63 -14.62
C ALA A 225 -34.47 -19.19 -13.48
N TYR A 226 -34.25 -20.04 -12.46
CA TYR A 226 -33.35 -19.72 -11.33
C TYR A 226 -32.03 -20.52 -11.34
N ASP A 227 -31.82 -21.41 -12.31
CA ASP A 227 -30.63 -22.28 -12.36
C ASP A 227 -29.56 -21.82 -13.36
N GLU A 228 -29.75 -20.64 -13.97
CA GLU A 228 -28.82 -20.06 -14.97
C GLU A 228 -28.50 -18.60 -14.64
N MET A 229 -28.30 -18.28 -13.35
CA MET A 229 -27.52 -17.10 -12.98
C MET A 229 -26.05 -17.50 -12.99
N GLU A 230 -25.46 -17.53 -14.19
CA GLU A 230 -24.01 -17.43 -14.35
C GLU A 230 -23.53 -16.22 -13.54
N ASP A 231 -22.66 -16.50 -12.57
CA ASP A 231 -22.06 -15.52 -11.68
C ASP A 231 -21.37 -14.46 -12.54
N PHE A 232 -21.97 -13.27 -12.64
CA PHE A 232 -21.47 -12.18 -13.48
C PHE A 232 -20.05 -11.84 -13.02
N ASN A 233 -19.05 -12.30 -13.77
CA ASN A 233 -17.64 -12.00 -13.52
C ASN A 233 -17.30 -10.66 -14.19
N PRO A 234 -17.19 -9.55 -13.42
CA PRO A 234 -16.97 -8.22 -14.00
C PRO A 234 -15.58 -8.03 -14.64
N TYR A 235 -14.69 -9.04 -14.56
CA TYR A 235 -13.34 -8.96 -15.11
C TYR A 235 -13.19 -9.54 -16.52
N GLU A 236 -14.23 -10.16 -17.09
CA GLU A 236 -14.12 -10.79 -18.42
C GLU A 236 -14.32 -9.81 -19.59
N ARG A 237 -14.69 -8.55 -19.31
CA ARG A 237 -15.03 -7.58 -20.37
C ARG A 237 -13.85 -6.84 -21.01
N ASP A 238 -12.64 -6.90 -20.45
CA ASP A 238 -11.50 -6.12 -20.96
C ASP A 238 -10.66 -6.81 -22.05
N VAL A 239 -10.91 -8.08 -22.38
CA VAL A 239 -10.10 -8.79 -23.40
C VAL A 239 -10.67 -8.66 -24.82
N ARG A 240 -11.97 -8.39 -25.00
CA ARG A 240 -12.59 -8.37 -26.34
C ARG A 240 -12.48 -7.06 -27.11
N THR A 241 -12.16 -5.95 -26.46
CA THR A 241 -12.06 -4.63 -27.13
C THR A 241 -10.67 -4.29 -27.63
N ALA A 242 -9.64 -5.10 -27.33
CA ALA A 242 -8.29 -4.88 -27.84
C ALA A 242 -8.10 -5.26 -29.32
N ASN A 243 -9.02 -6.05 -29.92
CA ASN A 243 -8.91 -6.53 -31.30
C ASN A 243 -9.79 -5.81 -32.33
N ALA A 244 -10.46 -4.72 -31.96
CA ALA A 244 -11.27 -3.90 -32.87
C ALA A 244 -10.60 -2.54 -33.10
N TYR A 245 -9.35 -2.55 -33.57
CA TYR A 245 -8.75 -1.38 -34.20
C TYR A 245 -8.97 -1.50 -35.70
N ASP A 246 -10.06 -0.90 -36.19
CA ASP A 246 -10.37 -0.80 -37.61
C ASP A 246 -9.70 0.49 -38.14
N PRO A 247 -8.63 0.39 -38.96
CA PRO A 247 -7.95 1.57 -39.48
C PRO A 247 -8.81 2.22 -40.56
N HIS A 248 -9.51 3.30 -40.19
CA HIS A 248 -10.15 4.17 -41.17
C HIS A 248 -9.11 4.78 -42.14
N PRO A 249 -9.28 4.65 -43.46
CA PRO A 249 -8.39 5.30 -44.43
C PRO A 249 -8.62 6.82 -44.40
N MET A 250 -7.56 7.59 -44.11
CA MET A 250 -7.57 9.03 -44.30
C MET A 250 -7.65 9.35 -45.80
N SER A 251 -8.79 9.89 -46.24
CA SER A 251 -8.92 10.54 -47.55
C SER A 251 -8.09 11.82 -47.55
N GLY A 252 -7.04 11.86 -48.36
CA GLY A 252 -6.18 13.02 -48.54
C GLY A 252 -6.91 14.21 -49.18
N PRO A 253 -6.55 15.46 -48.82
CA PRO A 253 -7.11 16.65 -49.42
C PRO A 253 -6.53 16.90 -50.82
N ASP A 254 -7.46 17.16 -51.76
CA ASP A 254 -7.22 17.56 -53.13
C ASP A 254 -6.25 18.76 -53.26
N ALA A 255 -5.16 18.53 -53.98
CA ALA A 255 -4.29 19.57 -54.49
C ALA A 255 -4.90 20.18 -55.75
N SER A 256 -5.69 21.24 -55.58
CA SER A 256 -5.98 22.18 -56.65
C SER A 256 -6.48 23.47 -56.07
N ARG A 257 -5.75 24.58 -56.28
CA ARG A 257 -6.27 25.78 -56.96
C ARG A 257 -5.35 27.01 -56.74
N LYS A 258 -4.82 27.47 -57.88
CA LYS A 258 -4.55 28.85 -58.30
C LYS A 258 -3.27 29.57 -57.83
N ALA A 259 -2.37 29.67 -58.82
CA ALA A 259 -1.65 30.89 -59.17
C ALA A 259 -2.58 32.12 -59.22
N ILE A 260 -2.05 33.29 -58.83
CA ILE A 260 -2.22 34.61 -59.45
C ILE A 260 -1.36 35.60 -58.62
N ASP A 261 -0.49 36.30 -59.35
CA ASP A 261 0.25 37.56 -59.10
C ASP A 261 1.29 37.68 -57.99
#